data_AF-G6YWG9-F1
#
_entry.id   AF-G6YWG9-F1
#
_cell.length_a   1.000
_cell.length_b   1.000
_cell.length_c   1.000
_cell.angle_alpha   90.00
_cell.angle_beta   90.00
_cell.angle_gamma   90.00
#
_symmetry.space_group_name_H-M   'P 1'
#
loop_
_entity.id
_entity.type
_entity.pdbx_description
1 polymer ?
#
loop_
_entity_poly.entity_id
_entity_poly.type
_entity_poly.pdbx_seq_one_letter_code
_entity_poly.pdbx_strand_id
1 'polypeptide(L)' 'MIGPEGGLSPEEIAQAEKEGFLPVALGPRVLRTETAPVAAMALCQWLWGDIGS' A
#
# COMPACT_ATOMS: atom_id res chain seq x y z
N MET A 1 -4.32 1.46 3.01
CA MET A 1 -3.83 2.72 3.61
C MET A 1 -2.48 3.02 2.97
N ILE A 2 -2.22 4.27 2.58
CA ILE A 2 -0.92 4.72 2.04
C ILE A 2 -0.47 5.91 2.90
N GLY A 3 0.73 5.83 3.46
CA GLY A 3 1.31 6.89 4.29
C GLY A 3 1.98 8.00 3.46
N PRO A 4 2.37 9.11 4.11
CA PRO A 4 3.16 10.17 3.49
C PRO A 4 4.61 9.75 3.26
N GLU A 5 5.42 10.59 2.59
CA GLU A 5 6.85 10.30 2.33
C GLU A 5 7.66 10.07 3.60
N GLY A 6 7.28 10.71 4.71
CA GLY A 6 7.89 10.53 6.03
C GLY A 6 7.54 9.20 6.72
N GLY A 7 6.69 8.38 6.11
CA GLY A 7 6.17 7.15 6.72
C GLY A 7 5.07 7.42 7.75
N LEU A 8 4.63 6.34 8.39
CA LEU A 8 3.68 6.36 9.51
C LEU A 8 4.46 6.26 10.82
N SER A 9 3.94 6.86 11.88
CA SER A 9 4.51 6.70 13.22
C SER A 9 4.33 5.25 13.71
N PRO A 10 5.15 4.77 14.66
CA PRO A 10 4.95 3.45 15.27
C PRO A 10 3.54 3.25 15.85
N GLU A 11 2.95 4.30 16.41
CA GLU A 11 1.60 4.27 16.98
C GLU A 11 0.53 4.14 15.90
N GLU A 12 0.68 4.83 14.77
CA GLU A 12 -0.23 4.72 13.61
C GLU A 12 -0.17 3.33 12.99
N ILE A 13 1.02 2.75 12.88
CA ILE A 13 1.21 1.37 12.39
C ILE A 13 0.52 0.38 13.34
N ALA A 14 0.79 0.48 14.64
CA ALA A 14 0.16 -0.39 15.64
C ALA A 14 -1.36 -0.26 15.67
N GLN A 15 -1.91 0.94 15.45
CA GLN A 15 -3.35 1.14 15.34
C GLN A 15 -3.90 0.49 14.06
N ALA A 16 -3.24 0.66 12.91
CA ALA A 16 -3.66 0.03 11.66
C ALA A 16 -3.68 -1.51 11.78
N GLU A 17 -2.65 -2.10 12.39
CA GLU A 17 -2.60 -3.55 12.64
C GLU A 17 -3.75 -4.02 13.56
N LYS A 18 -4.08 -3.25 14.60
CA LYS A 18 -5.22 -3.54 15.49
C LYS A 18 -6.57 -3.49 14.76
N GLU A 19 -6.72 -2.59 13.79
CA GLU A 19 -7.90 -2.48 12.92
C GLU A 19 -7.90 -3.54 11.80
N GLY A 20 -6.91 -4.45 11.77
CA GLY A 20 -6.83 -5.54 10.81
C GLY A 20 -6.17 -5.21 9.48
N PHE A 21 -5.47 -4.08 9.38
CA PHE A 21 -4.64 -3.80 8.19
C PHE A 21 -3.45 -4.74 8.14
N LEU A 22 -3.23 -5.35 6.98
CA LEU A 22 -2.08 -6.20 6.74
C LEU A 22 -0.96 -5.41 6.03
N PRO A 23 0.30 -5.50 6.49
CA PRO A 23 1.41 -4.86 5.80
C PRO A 23 1.68 -5.56 4.46
N VAL A 24 1.93 -4.78 3.41
CA VAL A 24 2.25 -5.27 2.07
C VAL A 24 3.41 -4.49 1.46
N ALA A 25 4.33 -5.20 0.82
CA ALA A 25 5.44 -4.59 0.07
C ALA A 25 5.17 -4.62 -1.43
N LEU A 26 5.42 -3.51 -2.12
CA LEU A 26 5.31 -3.38 -3.58
C LEU A 26 6.67 -3.60 -4.28
N GLY A 27 7.29 -4.74 -3.98
CA GLY A 27 8.65 -5.06 -4.41
C GLY A 27 9.74 -4.37 -3.57
N PRO A 28 11.02 -4.42 -3.99
CA PRO A 28 12.15 -4.04 -3.16
C PRO A 28 12.49 -2.53 -3.18
N ARG A 29 11.79 -1.72 -3.97
CA ARG A 29 12.10 -0.29 -4.15
C ARG A 29 11.11 0.55 -3.36
N VAL A 30 11.61 1.57 -2.66
CA VAL A 30 10.77 2.59 -2.05
C VAL A 30 10.11 3.41 -3.15
N LEU A 31 8.78 3.36 -3.20
CA LEU A 31 7.98 4.15 -4.14
C LEU A 31 7.66 5.51 -3.51
N ARG A 32 7.64 6.56 -4.34
CA ARG A 32 7.15 7.88 -3.89
C ARG A 32 5.66 7.82 -3.55
N THR A 33 5.22 8.77 -2.74
CA THR A 33 3.82 8.84 -2.25
C THR A 33 2.81 8.91 -3.38
N GLU A 34 3.13 9.55 -4.51
CA GLU A 34 2.23 9.57 -5.68
C GLU A 34 2.24 8.27 -6.48
N THR A 35 3.31 7.48 -6.43
CA THR A 35 3.49 6.26 -7.24
C THR A 35 2.95 5.02 -6.54
N ALA A 36 3.16 4.91 -5.23
CA ALA A 36 2.69 3.78 -4.43
C ALA A 36 1.18 3.47 -4.59
N PRO A 37 0.24 4.45 -4.49
CA PRO A 37 -1.18 4.16 -4.62
C PRO A 37 -1.57 3.70 -6.03
N VAL A 38 -1.00 4.33 -7.07
CA VAL A 38 -1.29 3.97 -8.46
C VAL A 38 -0.81 2.56 -8.77
N ALA A 39 0.40 2.20 -8.32
CA ALA A 39 0.95 0.84 -8.49
C ALA A 39 0.12 -0.20 -7.72
N ALA A 40 -0.28 0.10 -6.47
CA ALA A 40 -1.14 -0.79 -5.69
C ALA A 40 -2.48 -1.05 -6.38
N MET A 41 -3.16 0.00 -6.86
CA MET A 41 -4.44 -0.13 -7.56
C MET A 41 -4.30 -0.92 -8.86
N ALA A 42 -3.25 -0.65 -9.65
CA ALA A 42 -3.00 -1.39 -10.89
C ALA A 42 -2.80 -2.89 -10.62
N LEU A 43 -2.05 -3.26 -9.58
CA LEU A 43 -1.85 -4.64 -9.18
C LEU A 43 -3.16 -5.30 -8.69
N CYS A 44 -3.95 -4.60 -7.87
CA CYS A 44 -5.25 -5.10 -7.43
C CYS A 44 -6.19 -5.34 -8.62
N GLN A 45 -6.27 -4.42 -9.56
CA GLN A 45 -7.10 -4.55 -10.76
C GLN A 45 -6.59 -5.64 -11.71
N TRP A 46 -5.28 -5.86 -11.77
CA TRP A 46 -4.71 -6.94 -12.55
C TRP A 46 -5.01 -8.32 -11.94
N LEU A 47 -4.93 -8.44 -10.62
CA LEU A 47 -5.15 -9.71 -9.89
C LEU A 47 -6.62 -10.09 -9.73
N TRP A 48 -7.48 -9.10 -9.48
CA TRP A 48 -8.86 -9.32 -9.06
C TRP A 48 -9.90 -8.46 -9.80
N GLY A 49 -9.44 -7.52 -10.62
CA GLY A 49 -10.30 -6.65 -11.41
C GLY A 49 -10.39 -7.10 -12.86
N ASP A 50 -10.51 -6.11 -13.75
CA ASP A 50 -10.83 -6.25 -15.17
C ASP A 50 -9.68 -5.81 -16.10
N ILE A 51 -8.50 -5.49 -15.55
CA ILE A 51 -7.34 -5.07 -16.35
C ILE A 51 -6.52 -6.29 -16.84
N GLY A 52 -6.48 -7.37 -16.05
CA GLY A 52 -5.67 -8.56 -16.33
C GLY A 52 -6.37 -9.66 -17.11
N SER A 53 -7.68 -9.52 -17.35
CA SER A 53 -8.55 -10.47 -18.03
C SER A 53 -8.53 -10.35 -19.55
#